data_AF-A0A6J6YS99-F1
#
_entry.id   AF-A0A6J6YS99-F1
#
_cell.length_a   1.000
_cell.length_b   1.000
_cell.length_c   1.000
_cell.angle_alpha   90.00
_cell.angle_beta   90.00
_cell.angle_gamma   90.00
#
_symmetry.space_group_name_H-M   'P 1'
#
loop_
_entity.id
_entity.type
_entity.pdbx_description
1 polymer ?
#
loop_
_entity_poly.entity_id
_entity_poly.type
_entity_poly.pdbx_seq_one_letter_code
_entity_poly.pdbx_strand_id
1 'polypeptide(L)'
;MPATGVGADSVGRLIRHRFGKQVHERLVDPLVGSIYAADTDRFSLSGVTQILDLAANNRSLLIGARRARRKAPPAAGPIFGAPSTGMATLTNTLAQSLRASGVTITTGCRVESIHRSGTGWLVNGEFADAVVLATPAKTTAPLVAPLSPDAGATLAKFDHAGVVMLTIALPGDNWPADYTKRSGYLVPKPVQKWVTATSFASSKWAHWQPKTPEDGVILRISLGRDGLDLTDQPDDKLINAALSEVGTHVGFDLQPTEYRLTRWPAAFPQYRPGHAKRVLGIETALATDAPGIFVCGASYKGIGIPACIQQANSSAQGVAKYIGVVLS
;
A
#
# COMPACT_ATOMS: atom_id res chain seq x y z
N MET A 1 9.66 30.09 -15.02
CA MET A 1 9.40 28.64 -15.24
C MET A 1 7.97 28.43 -15.73
N PRO A 2 7.75 27.59 -16.76
CA PRO A 2 6.41 27.25 -17.24
C PRO A 2 5.59 26.55 -16.16
N ALA A 3 4.26 26.55 -16.32
CA ALA A 3 3.34 25.88 -15.40
C ALA A 3 3.59 24.37 -15.38
N THR A 4 3.28 23.74 -14.25
CA THR A 4 3.45 22.31 -14.05
C THR A 4 2.23 21.59 -14.63
N GLY A 5 2.39 20.89 -15.75
CA GLY A 5 1.30 20.13 -16.36
C GLY A 5 1.07 18.80 -15.63
N VAL A 6 -0.15 18.56 -15.14
CA VAL A 6 -0.58 17.29 -14.53
C VAL A 6 -1.24 16.33 -15.53
N GLY A 7 -1.44 16.76 -16.79
CA GLY A 7 -2.22 16.02 -17.79
C GLY A 7 -1.66 14.66 -18.20
N ALA A 8 -0.36 14.42 -17.99
CA ALA A 8 0.25 13.11 -18.23
C ALA A 8 -0.06 12.08 -17.11
N ASP A 9 -0.59 12.53 -15.97
CA ASP A 9 -0.91 11.74 -14.78
C ASP A 9 0.17 10.69 -14.43
N SER A 10 1.41 11.15 -14.27
CA SER A 10 2.55 10.31 -13.93
C SER A 10 3.50 11.04 -12.98
N VAL A 11 3.76 10.43 -11.82
CA VAL A 11 4.72 10.95 -10.83
C VAL A 11 6.11 11.09 -11.47
N GLY A 12 6.57 10.05 -12.18
CA GLY A 12 7.91 10.03 -12.77
C GLY A 12 8.10 11.08 -13.85
N ARG A 13 7.12 11.23 -14.76
CA ARG A 13 7.18 12.29 -15.80
C ARG A 13 7.18 13.68 -15.19
N LEU A 14 6.31 13.91 -14.21
CA LEU A 14 6.22 15.19 -13.51
C LEU A 14 7.57 15.57 -12.88
N ILE A 15 8.17 14.67 -12.11
CA ILE A 15 9.40 14.96 -11.38
C ILE A 15 10.58 15.13 -12.32
N ARG A 16 10.74 14.29 -13.36
CA ARG A 16 11.82 14.46 -14.34
C ARG A 16 11.73 15.78 -15.08
N HIS A 17 10.53 16.18 -15.50
CA HIS A 17 10.34 17.45 -16.20
C HIS A 17 10.66 18.66 -15.31
N ARG A 18 10.45 18.55 -13.99
CA ARG A 18 10.65 19.68 -13.06
C ARG A 18 12.03 19.72 -12.40
N PHE A 19 12.64 18.56 -12.18
CA PHE A 19 13.85 18.42 -11.35
C PHE A 19 14.93 17.56 -11.98
N GLY A 20 14.69 17.01 -13.17
CA GLY A 20 15.65 16.17 -13.88
C GLY A 20 15.64 14.70 -13.45
N LYS A 21 16.38 13.90 -14.23
CA LYS A 21 16.46 12.43 -14.09
C LYS A 21 17.00 11.99 -12.73
N GLN A 22 18.04 12.65 -12.23
CA GLN A 22 18.70 12.23 -10.99
C GLN A 22 17.80 12.40 -9.76
N VAL A 23 17.04 13.50 -9.66
CA VAL A 23 16.11 13.72 -8.54
C VAL A 23 14.99 12.68 -8.57
N HIS A 24 14.48 12.36 -9.76
CA HIS A 24 13.50 11.28 -9.90
C HIS A 24 14.08 9.93 -9.46
N GLU A 25 15.16 9.46 -10.09
CA GLU A 25 15.62 8.08 -9.93
C GLU A 25 16.33 7.79 -8.60
N ARG A 26 16.89 8.82 -7.96
CA ARG A 26 17.65 8.67 -6.71
C ARG A 26 16.93 9.15 -5.45
N LEU A 27 15.87 9.95 -5.59
CA LEU A 27 15.12 10.47 -4.44
C LEU A 27 13.64 10.11 -4.52
N VAL A 28 12.93 10.53 -5.57
CA VAL A 28 11.47 10.39 -5.59
C VAL A 28 11.00 8.97 -5.88
N ASP A 29 11.60 8.27 -6.85
CA ASP A 29 11.23 6.89 -7.15
C ASP A 29 11.51 5.96 -5.95
N PRO A 30 12.67 6.02 -5.26
CA PRO A 30 12.87 5.20 -4.07
C PRO A 30 11.87 5.53 -2.96
N LEU A 31 11.59 6.82 -2.70
CA LEU A 31 10.66 7.23 -1.63
C LEU A 31 9.22 6.82 -1.89
N VAL A 32 8.70 7.12 -3.09
CA VAL A 32 7.30 6.79 -3.44
C VAL A 32 7.18 5.32 -3.83
N GLY A 33 8.09 4.83 -4.66
CA GLY A 33 8.09 3.45 -5.14
C GLY A 33 8.20 2.43 -4.02
N SER A 34 8.93 2.72 -2.92
CA SER A 34 8.98 1.80 -1.77
C SER A 34 7.68 1.74 -0.96
N ILE A 35 6.84 2.78 -0.99
CA ILE A 35 5.53 2.78 -0.31
C ILE A 35 4.53 1.93 -1.09
N TYR A 36 4.55 2.05 -2.42
CA TYR A 36 3.55 1.45 -3.31
C TYR A 36 4.04 0.19 -4.05
N ALA A 37 5.29 -0.22 -3.81
CA ALA A 37 6.02 -1.18 -4.64
C ALA A 37 5.90 -0.84 -6.15
N ALA A 38 5.94 0.45 -6.49
CA ALA A 38 5.50 0.94 -7.80
C ALA A 38 6.64 1.50 -8.63
N ASP A 39 6.66 1.31 -9.94
CA ASP A 39 7.43 2.16 -10.85
C ASP A 39 6.73 3.52 -10.99
N THR A 40 7.35 4.57 -10.44
CA THR A 40 6.75 5.91 -10.46
C THR A 40 6.60 6.49 -11.86
N ASP A 41 7.29 5.96 -12.87
CA ASP A 41 7.06 6.30 -14.28
C ASP A 41 5.64 5.97 -14.76
N ARG A 42 5.06 4.91 -14.20
CA ARG A 42 3.77 4.35 -14.55
C ARG A 42 2.77 4.47 -13.40
N PHE A 43 3.01 5.40 -12.48
CA PHE A 43 2.18 5.63 -11.29
C PHE A 43 1.50 7.00 -11.34
N SER A 44 0.19 6.99 -11.18
CA SER A 44 -0.71 8.15 -11.21
C SER A 44 -0.39 9.12 -10.08
N LEU A 45 -0.53 10.41 -10.37
CA LEU A 45 -0.44 11.47 -9.37
C LEU A 45 -1.55 11.37 -8.33
N SER A 46 -2.71 10.78 -8.70
CA SER A 46 -3.81 10.54 -7.75
C SER A 46 -3.42 9.60 -6.59
N GLY A 47 -2.41 8.76 -6.80
CA GLY A 47 -1.84 7.92 -5.75
C GLY A 47 -0.98 8.67 -4.74
N VAL A 48 -0.51 9.87 -5.09
CA VAL A 48 0.38 10.68 -4.24
C VAL A 48 -0.21 12.09 -4.15
N THR A 49 -1.35 12.19 -3.48
CA THR A 49 -2.18 13.41 -3.42
C THR A 49 -1.39 14.63 -3.00
N GLN A 50 -0.40 14.51 -2.11
CA GLN A 50 0.46 15.64 -1.70
C GLN A 50 1.26 16.22 -2.89
N ILE A 51 1.75 15.37 -3.79
CA ILE A 51 2.45 15.83 -5.00
C ILE A 51 1.45 16.42 -6.00
N LEU A 52 0.30 15.78 -6.17
CA LEU A 52 -0.77 16.28 -7.04
C LEU A 52 -1.26 17.66 -6.61
N ASP A 53 -1.54 17.86 -5.33
CA ASP A 53 -2.01 19.13 -4.77
C ASP A 53 -0.99 20.24 -4.95
N LEU A 54 0.29 19.93 -4.73
CA LEU A 54 1.38 20.86 -4.99
C LEU A 54 1.46 21.23 -6.47
N ALA A 55 1.31 20.26 -7.38
CA ALA A 55 1.40 20.47 -8.82
C ALA A 55 0.22 21.25 -9.39
N ALA A 56 -1.00 20.90 -8.97
CA ALA A 56 -2.25 21.48 -9.48
C ALA A 56 -2.47 22.91 -8.96
N ASN A 57 -2.14 23.17 -7.70
CA ASN A 57 -2.47 24.45 -7.05
C ASN A 57 -1.30 25.46 -7.04
N ASN A 58 -0.13 25.11 -7.59
CA ASN A 58 1.03 26.00 -7.60
C ASN A 58 1.77 25.97 -8.95
N ARG A 59 2.12 27.15 -9.44
CA ARG A 59 2.99 27.28 -10.64
C ARG A 59 4.38 26.63 -10.45
N SER A 60 4.86 26.55 -9.21
CA SER A 60 6.14 25.92 -8.86
C SER A 60 5.98 25.01 -7.65
N LEU A 61 6.39 23.74 -7.80
CA LEU A 61 6.38 22.73 -6.74
C LEU A 61 7.21 23.17 -5.52
N LEU A 62 8.40 23.74 -5.74
CA LEU A 62 9.26 24.17 -4.62
C LEU A 62 8.67 25.35 -3.84
N ILE A 63 8.05 26.30 -4.54
CA ILE A 63 7.41 27.45 -3.87
C ILE A 63 6.19 26.97 -3.08
N GLY A 64 5.37 26.09 -3.66
CA GLY A 64 4.25 25.45 -2.99
C GLY A 64 4.69 24.69 -1.74
N ALA A 65 5.73 23.84 -1.87
CA ALA A 65 6.27 23.07 -0.76
C ALA A 65 6.84 23.97 0.35
N ARG A 66 7.56 25.05 0.00
CA ARG A 66 8.08 26.02 0.98
C ARG A 66 6.96 26.74 1.72
N ARG A 67 5.88 27.12 1.04
CA ARG A 67 4.70 27.74 1.66
C ARG A 67 3.98 26.75 2.58
N ALA A 68 3.76 25.51 2.13
CA ALA A 68 3.16 24.46 2.94
C ALA A 68 4.00 24.20 4.21
N ARG A 69 5.32 24.08 4.08
CA ARG A 69 6.23 23.89 5.21
C ARG A 69 6.21 25.02 6.22
N ARG A 70 6.07 26.29 5.78
CA ARG A 70 5.94 27.45 6.69
C ARG A 70 4.63 27.46 7.47
N LYS A 71 3.57 26.84 6.94
CA LYS A 71 2.26 26.74 7.58
C LYS A 71 2.09 25.45 8.39
N ALA A 72 2.94 24.46 8.18
CA ALA A 72 2.85 23.19 8.87
C ALA A 72 3.16 23.39 10.37
N PRO A 73 2.33 22.85 11.28
CA PRO A 73 2.65 22.85 12.70
C PRO A 73 3.96 22.06 12.94
N PRO A 74 4.64 22.30 14.09
CA PRO A 74 5.76 21.47 14.50
C PRO A 74 5.38 19.99 14.46
N ALA A 75 6.32 19.13 14.07
CA ALA A 75 6.07 17.70 14.00
C ALA A 75 5.64 17.17 15.39
N ALA A 76 4.41 16.69 15.50
CA ALA A 76 3.80 16.25 16.75
C ALA A 76 4.16 14.80 17.13
N GLY A 77 5.39 14.36 16.82
CA GLY A 77 5.88 13.01 17.07
C GLY A 77 6.28 12.23 15.81
N PRO A 78 6.48 10.90 15.93
CA PRO A 78 6.93 10.05 14.85
C PRO A 78 5.94 9.99 13.69
N ILE A 79 6.44 10.01 12.44
CA ILE A 79 5.61 9.86 11.23
C ILE A 79 4.98 8.44 11.15
N PHE A 80 5.62 7.46 11.80
CA PHE A 80 5.18 6.07 11.83
C PHE A 80 4.86 5.65 13.26
N GLY A 81 3.68 5.08 13.46
CA GLY A 81 3.26 4.47 14.72
C GLY A 81 2.79 3.03 14.49
N ALA A 82 3.03 2.17 15.48
CA ALA A 82 2.53 0.81 15.53
C ALA A 82 2.13 0.48 16.98
N PRO A 83 1.12 -0.39 17.20
CA PRO A 83 0.86 -0.92 18.53
C PRO A 83 2.13 -1.59 19.08
N SER A 84 2.38 -1.47 20.38
CA SER A 84 3.53 -2.09 21.05
C SER A 84 3.54 -3.61 20.94
N THR A 85 2.38 -4.22 20.75
CA THR A 85 2.20 -5.67 20.56
C THR A 85 2.16 -6.07 19.07
N GLY A 86 2.48 -5.16 18.16
CA GLY A 86 2.54 -5.38 16.72
C GLY A 86 1.25 -5.03 15.98
N MET A 87 1.34 -4.99 14.64
CA MET A 87 0.23 -4.53 13.79
C MET A 87 -1.00 -5.45 13.81
N ALA A 88 -0.84 -6.74 14.14
CA ALA A 88 -1.96 -7.68 14.25
C ALA A 88 -2.95 -7.28 15.35
N THR A 89 -2.51 -6.53 16.36
CA THR A 89 -3.38 -6.01 17.42
C THR A 89 -4.50 -5.14 16.86
N LEU A 90 -4.24 -4.34 15.81
CA LEU A 90 -5.27 -3.49 15.20
C LEU A 90 -6.46 -4.33 14.69
N THR A 91 -6.17 -5.39 13.93
CA THR A 91 -7.20 -6.25 13.33
C THR A 91 -7.85 -7.18 14.35
N ASN A 92 -7.09 -7.70 15.30
CA ASN A 92 -7.61 -8.60 16.33
C ASN A 92 -8.56 -7.86 17.28
N THR A 93 -8.17 -6.67 17.75
CA THR A 93 -9.02 -5.84 18.61
C THR A 93 -10.28 -5.39 17.88
N LEU A 94 -10.18 -5.03 16.59
CA LEU A 94 -11.37 -4.71 15.78
C LEU A 94 -12.33 -5.90 15.68
N ALA A 95 -11.83 -7.10 15.35
CA ALA A 95 -12.66 -8.29 15.24
C ALA A 95 -13.31 -8.67 16.57
N GLN A 96 -12.60 -8.52 17.69
CA GLN A 96 -13.15 -8.75 19.03
C GLN A 96 -14.26 -7.74 19.35
N SER A 97 -14.03 -6.45 19.10
CA SER A 97 -15.02 -5.39 19.31
C SER A 97 -16.29 -5.63 18.49
N LEU A 98 -16.15 -5.95 17.20
CA LEU A 98 -17.27 -6.24 16.31
C LEU A 98 -18.11 -7.44 16.81
N ARG A 99 -17.47 -8.53 17.23
CA ARG A 99 -18.18 -9.68 17.81
C ARG A 99 -18.90 -9.33 19.10
N ALA A 100 -18.29 -8.52 19.97
CA ALA A 100 -18.93 -8.04 21.20
C ALA A 100 -20.15 -7.15 20.91
N SER A 101 -20.16 -6.45 19.76
CA SER A 101 -21.31 -5.70 19.25
C SER A 101 -22.32 -6.54 18.45
N GLY A 102 -22.18 -7.87 18.43
CA GLY A 102 -23.13 -8.77 17.75
C GLY A 102 -22.89 -8.95 16.25
N VAL A 103 -21.77 -8.47 15.71
CA VAL A 103 -21.43 -8.68 14.28
C VAL A 103 -20.94 -10.12 14.07
N THR A 104 -21.55 -10.80 13.12
CA THR A 104 -21.11 -12.11 12.64
C THR A 104 -19.86 -11.97 11.76
N ILE A 105 -18.78 -12.67 12.13
CA ILE A 105 -17.56 -12.76 11.33
C ILE A 105 -17.32 -14.21 10.95
N THR A 106 -17.50 -14.53 9.67
CA THR A 106 -17.29 -15.87 9.11
C THR A 106 -15.95 -15.91 8.38
N THR A 107 -15.05 -16.80 8.82
CA THR A 107 -13.74 -17.05 8.16
C THR A 107 -13.79 -18.34 7.35
N GLY A 108 -12.87 -18.52 6.40
CA GLY A 108 -12.86 -19.69 5.51
C GLY A 108 -14.01 -19.74 4.51
N CYS A 109 -14.86 -18.71 4.48
CA CYS A 109 -15.96 -18.57 3.53
C CYS A 109 -15.56 -17.60 2.41
N ARG A 110 -15.25 -18.14 1.23
CA ARG A 110 -14.99 -17.34 0.04
C ARG A 110 -16.32 -16.97 -0.61
N VAL A 111 -16.54 -15.69 -0.88
CA VAL A 111 -17.67 -15.25 -1.72
C VAL A 111 -17.41 -15.68 -3.17
N GLU A 112 -18.33 -16.45 -3.74
CA GLU A 112 -18.24 -16.97 -5.10
C GLU A 112 -19.22 -16.29 -6.04
N SER A 113 -20.39 -15.89 -5.52
CA SER A 113 -21.40 -15.21 -6.31
C SER A 113 -22.21 -14.20 -5.50
N ILE A 114 -22.71 -13.21 -6.25
CA ILE A 114 -23.64 -12.19 -5.76
C ILE A 114 -24.76 -12.10 -6.78
N HIS A 115 -26.01 -12.19 -6.33
CA HIS A 115 -27.18 -12.13 -7.19
C HIS A 115 -28.20 -11.15 -6.63
N ARG A 116 -28.93 -10.48 -7.52
CA ARG A 116 -30.04 -9.60 -7.11
C ARG A 116 -31.18 -10.44 -6.56
N SER A 117 -31.77 -10.03 -5.43
CA SER A 117 -32.94 -10.67 -4.83
C SER A 117 -33.91 -9.62 -4.32
N GLY A 118 -34.99 -9.38 -5.08
CA GLY A 118 -35.96 -8.33 -4.77
C GLY A 118 -35.31 -6.94 -4.73
N THR A 119 -35.32 -6.32 -3.55
CA THR A 119 -34.66 -5.02 -3.28
C THR A 119 -33.23 -5.15 -2.75
N GLY A 120 -32.78 -6.37 -2.42
CA GLY A 120 -31.45 -6.64 -1.87
C GLY A 120 -30.64 -7.62 -2.71
N TRP A 121 -29.75 -8.34 -2.04
CA TRP A 121 -28.71 -9.16 -2.63
C TRP A 121 -28.62 -10.52 -1.93
N LEU A 122 -28.30 -11.57 -2.68
CA LEU A 122 -27.88 -12.86 -2.14
C LEU A 122 -26.39 -13.02 -2.35
N VAL A 123 -25.64 -13.20 -1.26
CA VAL A 123 -24.19 -13.45 -1.24
C VAL A 123 -23.99 -14.89 -0.81
N ASN A 124 -23.58 -15.77 -1.72
CA ASN A 124 -23.56 -17.23 -1.48
C ASN A 124 -24.86 -17.79 -0.87
N GLY A 125 -26.01 -17.21 -1.22
CA GLY A 125 -27.32 -17.60 -0.70
C GLY A 125 -27.76 -16.90 0.59
N GLU A 126 -26.90 -16.11 1.23
CA GLU A 126 -27.27 -15.27 2.38
C GLU A 126 -27.81 -13.91 1.93
N PHE A 127 -28.97 -13.50 2.46
CA PHE A 127 -29.60 -12.23 2.09
C PHE A 127 -28.94 -11.03 2.78
N ALA A 128 -28.75 -9.94 2.03
CA ALA A 128 -28.31 -8.64 2.54
C ALA A 128 -28.98 -7.49 1.78
N ASP A 129 -29.35 -6.42 2.48
CA ASP A 129 -29.92 -5.21 1.86
C ASP A 129 -28.89 -4.44 1.02
N ALA A 130 -27.61 -4.49 1.43
CA ALA A 130 -26.49 -3.87 0.74
C ALA A 130 -25.22 -4.71 0.94
N VAL A 131 -24.28 -4.60 0.00
CA VAL A 131 -23.00 -5.34 0.04
C VAL A 131 -21.84 -4.38 -0.15
N VAL A 132 -20.82 -4.49 0.71
CA VAL A 132 -19.56 -3.75 0.57
C VAL A 132 -18.44 -4.72 0.18
N LEU A 133 -17.87 -4.52 -1.00
CA LEU A 133 -16.75 -5.30 -1.51
C LEU A 133 -15.43 -4.61 -1.11
N ALA A 134 -14.85 -5.09 -0.01
CA ALA A 134 -13.56 -4.63 0.52
C ALA A 134 -12.36 -5.46 0.01
N THR A 135 -12.56 -6.30 -1.00
CA THR A 135 -11.54 -7.18 -1.58
C THR A 135 -10.64 -6.46 -2.60
N PRO A 136 -9.45 -7.00 -2.94
CA PRO A 136 -8.64 -6.47 -4.04
C PRO A 136 -9.42 -6.43 -5.35
N ALA A 137 -9.17 -5.44 -6.21
CA ALA A 137 -9.94 -5.23 -7.44
C ALA A 137 -10.02 -6.48 -8.35
N LYS A 138 -8.95 -7.27 -8.47
CA LYS A 138 -8.94 -8.52 -9.24
C LYS A 138 -9.88 -9.59 -8.66
N THR A 139 -10.06 -9.61 -7.33
CA THR A 139 -11.01 -10.50 -6.65
C THR A 139 -12.44 -9.97 -6.81
N THR A 140 -12.63 -8.66 -6.75
CA THR A 140 -13.93 -7.99 -6.93
C THR A 140 -14.46 -8.13 -8.35
N ALA A 141 -13.60 -8.07 -9.36
CA ALA A 141 -13.97 -8.06 -10.78
C ALA A 141 -14.95 -9.18 -11.20
N PRO A 142 -14.68 -10.48 -10.95
CA PRO A 142 -15.61 -11.54 -11.32
C PRO A 142 -16.93 -11.51 -10.52
N LEU A 143 -16.94 -10.97 -9.30
CA LEU A 143 -18.15 -10.88 -8.48
C LEU A 143 -19.14 -9.85 -9.02
N VAL A 144 -18.62 -8.75 -9.58
CA VAL A 144 -19.46 -7.66 -10.10
C VAL A 144 -19.70 -7.73 -11.60
N ALA A 145 -18.90 -8.48 -12.37
CA ALA A 145 -19.07 -8.57 -13.82
C ALA A 145 -20.48 -9.03 -14.26
N PRO A 146 -21.16 -9.96 -13.58
CA PRO A 146 -22.55 -10.32 -13.90
C PRO A 146 -23.57 -9.21 -13.57
N LEU A 147 -23.22 -8.27 -12.69
CA LEU A 147 -24.10 -7.22 -12.18
C LEU A 147 -23.90 -5.89 -12.93
N SER A 148 -22.65 -5.57 -13.25
CA SER A 148 -22.21 -4.40 -14.00
C SER A 148 -21.00 -4.81 -14.86
N PRO A 149 -21.23 -5.19 -16.12
CA PRO A 149 -20.17 -5.65 -17.02
C PRO A 149 -19.04 -4.64 -17.18
N ASP A 150 -19.37 -3.34 -17.26
CA ASP A 150 -18.39 -2.27 -17.41
C ASP A 150 -17.51 -2.09 -16.16
N ALA A 151 -18.10 -2.16 -14.96
CA ALA A 151 -17.34 -2.14 -13.71
C ALA A 151 -16.44 -3.37 -13.60
N GLY A 152 -16.95 -4.56 -13.88
CA GLY A 152 -16.20 -5.81 -13.87
C GLY A 152 -15.01 -5.79 -14.83
N ALA A 153 -15.23 -5.38 -16.08
CA ALA A 153 -14.19 -5.26 -17.09
C ALA A 153 -13.13 -4.20 -16.73
N THR A 154 -13.52 -3.12 -16.07
CA THR A 154 -12.59 -2.08 -15.61
C THR A 154 -11.74 -2.56 -14.44
N LEU A 155 -12.34 -3.23 -13.44
CA LEU A 155 -11.64 -3.79 -12.29
C LEU A 155 -10.64 -4.89 -12.69
N ALA A 156 -10.99 -5.72 -13.67
CA ALA A 156 -10.12 -6.78 -14.17
C ALA A 156 -8.79 -6.26 -14.75
N LYS A 157 -8.76 -4.99 -15.20
CA LYS A 157 -7.58 -4.32 -15.74
C LYS A 157 -6.69 -3.67 -14.67
N PHE A 158 -7.05 -3.74 -13.39
CA PHE A 158 -6.22 -3.17 -12.34
C PHE A 158 -5.00 -4.06 -12.14
N ASP A 159 -3.82 -3.44 -12.26
CA ASP A 159 -2.54 -4.10 -12.04
C ASP A 159 -2.24 -4.21 -10.55
N HIS A 160 -1.54 -5.27 -10.17
CA HIS A 160 -1.01 -5.45 -8.83
C HIS A 160 0.42 -5.95 -8.91
N ALA A 161 1.28 -5.44 -8.03
CA ALA A 161 2.65 -5.92 -7.87
C ALA A 161 2.73 -6.93 -6.72
N GLY A 162 3.53 -7.97 -6.93
CA GLY A 162 3.98 -8.86 -5.87
C GLY A 162 5.22 -8.31 -5.17
N VAL A 163 5.35 -8.59 -3.87
CA VAL A 163 6.59 -8.34 -3.13
C VAL A 163 6.96 -9.54 -2.28
N VAL A 164 8.24 -9.67 -1.99
CA VAL A 164 8.76 -10.63 -1.02
C VAL A 164 9.40 -9.84 0.13
N MET A 165 9.15 -10.30 1.35
CA MET A 165 9.74 -9.73 2.56
C MET A 165 10.62 -10.78 3.21
N LEU A 166 11.91 -10.46 3.33
CA LEU A 166 12.86 -11.24 4.10
C LEU A 166 13.13 -10.50 5.42
N THR A 167 12.75 -11.11 6.53
CA THR A 167 13.16 -10.66 7.86
C THR A 167 14.33 -11.52 8.32
N ILE A 168 15.40 -10.90 8.79
CA ILE A 168 16.57 -11.62 9.33
C ILE A 168 16.96 -11.10 10.71
N ALA A 169 17.53 -11.99 11.52
CA ALA A 169 18.24 -11.64 12.74
C ALA A 169 19.75 -11.77 12.52
N LEU A 170 20.51 -10.73 12.86
CA LEU A 170 21.98 -10.72 12.79
C LEU A 170 22.56 -10.63 14.19
N PRO A 171 23.66 -11.32 14.50
CA PRO A 171 24.40 -11.13 15.76
C PRO A 171 24.82 -9.66 15.96
N GLY A 172 24.79 -9.18 17.21
CA GLY A 172 25.02 -7.77 17.54
C GLY A 172 26.42 -7.28 17.18
N ASP A 173 27.44 -8.13 17.40
CA ASP A 173 28.85 -7.82 17.16
C ASP A 173 29.17 -7.50 15.69
N ASN A 174 28.32 -7.97 14.77
CA ASN A 174 28.48 -7.75 13.33
C ASN A 174 27.74 -6.50 12.82
N TRP A 175 27.02 -5.75 13.68
CA TRP A 175 26.25 -4.58 13.25
C TRP A 175 27.00 -3.25 13.50
N PRO A 176 27.41 -2.51 12.46
CA PRO A 176 28.18 -1.28 12.63
C PRO A 176 27.43 -0.19 13.41
N ALA A 177 28.15 0.48 14.32
CA ALA A 177 27.61 1.54 15.17
C ALA A 177 26.91 2.65 14.36
N ASP A 178 27.41 2.98 13.18
CA ASP A 178 26.86 4.02 12.28
C ASP A 178 25.42 3.75 11.82
N TYR A 179 24.96 2.50 11.88
CA TYR A 179 23.61 2.10 11.47
C TYR A 179 22.62 2.04 12.64
N THR A 180 23.08 1.98 13.90
CA THR A 180 22.24 1.78 15.10
C THR A 180 21.14 2.84 15.29
N LYS A 181 21.37 4.08 14.83
CA LYS A 181 20.43 5.21 14.93
C LYS A 181 19.66 5.50 13.63
N ARG A 182 19.72 4.61 12.64
CA ARG A 182 19.05 4.79 11.35
C ARG A 182 17.82 3.89 11.26
N SER A 183 16.81 4.32 10.50
CA SER A 183 15.59 3.51 10.28
C SER A 183 15.76 2.51 9.13
N GLY A 184 16.82 2.63 8.34
CA GLY A 184 17.07 1.83 7.14
C GLY A 184 17.50 2.69 5.95
N TYR A 185 17.39 2.12 4.76
CA TYR A 185 17.67 2.79 3.50
C TYR A 185 16.77 2.27 2.36
N LEU A 186 16.72 3.06 1.28
CA LEU A 186 16.00 2.76 0.05
C LEU A 186 17.01 2.61 -1.09
N VAL A 187 16.79 1.67 -2.01
CA VAL A 187 17.72 1.42 -3.11
C VAL A 187 17.32 2.26 -4.33
N PRO A 188 18.21 3.16 -4.85
CA PRO A 188 17.93 3.93 -6.05
C PRO A 188 17.69 3.08 -7.29
N LYS A 189 16.71 3.45 -8.12
CA LYS A 189 16.35 2.73 -9.37
C LYS A 189 17.55 2.33 -10.25
N PRO A 190 18.59 3.17 -10.44
CA PRO A 190 19.71 2.82 -11.34
C PRO A 190 20.61 1.69 -10.84
N VAL A 191 20.60 1.39 -9.54
CA VAL A 191 21.42 0.33 -8.92
C VAL A 191 20.56 -0.75 -8.26
N GLN A 192 19.24 -0.62 -8.37
CA GLN A 192 18.29 -1.55 -7.78
C GLN A 192 18.28 -2.85 -8.57
N LYS A 193 18.64 -3.95 -7.91
CA LYS A 193 18.49 -5.29 -8.48
C LYS A 193 17.21 -5.89 -7.92
N TRP A 194 17.28 -6.65 -6.84
CA TRP A 194 16.11 -7.33 -6.25
C TRP A 194 15.60 -6.58 -5.02
N VAL A 195 16.52 -6.02 -4.23
CA VAL A 195 16.21 -5.31 -2.99
C VAL A 195 15.73 -3.89 -3.30
N THR A 196 14.55 -3.52 -2.82
CA THR A 196 14.00 -2.17 -2.98
C THR A 196 14.22 -1.29 -1.76
N ALA A 197 14.25 -1.88 -0.58
CA ALA A 197 14.48 -1.20 0.69
C ALA A 197 14.98 -2.19 1.76
N THR A 198 15.73 -1.69 2.73
CA THR A 198 16.04 -2.42 3.95
C THR A 198 15.71 -1.54 5.15
N SER A 199 14.77 -1.99 5.98
CA SER A 199 14.46 -1.35 7.27
C SER A 199 15.30 -1.97 8.37
N PHE A 200 15.91 -1.14 9.20
CA PHE A 200 16.58 -1.55 10.43
C PHE A 200 15.51 -1.62 11.50
N ALA A 201 14.83 -2.76 11.55
CA ALA A 201 13.52 -2.86 12.17
C ALA A 201 13.61 -2.76 13.70
N SER A 202 14.65 -3.32 14.31
CA SER A 202 14.94 -3.13 15.75
C SER A 202 15.29 -1.68 16.10
N SER A 203 15.96 -0.93 15.22
CA SER A 203 16.18 0.52 15.42
C SER A 203 14.90 1.35 15.25
N LYS A 204 13.96 0.90 14.41
CA LYS A 204 12.73 1.63 14.09
C LYS A 204 11.61 1.38 15.09
N TRP A 205 11.52 0.17 15.65
CA TRP A 205 10.39 -0.27 16.45
C TRP A 205 10.83 -0.79 17.82
N ALA A 206 10.44 -0.09 18.88
CA ALA A 206 10.85 -0.42 20.25
C ALA A 206 10.52 -1.87 20.67
N HIS A 207 9.40 -2.42 20.20
CA HIS A 207 9.00 -3.80 20.52
C HIS A 207 9.83 -4.87 19.80
N TRP A 208 10.69 -4.49 18.85
CA TRP A 208 11.66 -5.36 18.19
C TRP A 208 13.09 -5.04 18.63
N GLN A 209 13.27 -4.12 19.59
CA GLN A 209 14.59 -3.85 20.12
C GLN A 209 15.10 -5.09 20.87
N PRO A 210 16.34 -5.50 20.62
CA PRO A 210 16.99 -6.53 21.43
C PRO A 210 17.00 -6.11 22.90
N LYS A 211 16.91 -7.08 23.83
CA LYS A 211 16.93 -6.79 25.28
C LYS A 211 18.37 -6.57 25.77
N THR A 212 19.32 -7.25 25.14
CA THR A 212 20.76 -7.07 25.35
C THR A 212 21.44 -6.80 24.01
N PRO A 213 22.59 -6.10 23.96
CA PRO A 213 23.34 -5.91 22.71
C PRO A 213 23.68 -7.22 21.98
N GLU A 214 23.83 -8.32 22.73
CA GLU A 214 24.13 -9.67 22.23
C GLU A 214 22.94 -10.30 21.47
N ASP A 215 21.70 -9.91 21.78
CA ASP A 215 20.48 -10.41 21.13
C ASP A 215 20.37 -9.97 19.65
N GLY A 216 21.27 -9.10 19.18
CA GLY A 216 21.44 -8.79 17.77
C GLY A 216 20.50 -7.75 17.18
N VAL A 217 20.45 -7.66 15.85
CA VAL A 217 19.61 -6.70 15.13
C VAL A 217 18.67 -7.39 14.16
N ILE A 218 17.46 -6.84 14.01
CA ILE A 218 16.46 -7.35 13.08
C ILE A 218 16.41 -6.44 11.86
N LEU A 219 16.67 -7.00 10.68
CA LEU A 219 16.48 -6.30 9.41
C LEU A 219 15.23 -6.81 8.70
N ARG A 220 14.54 -5.91 8.00
CA ARG A 220 13.48 -6.25 7.05
C ARG A 220 13.87 -5.78 5.67
N ILE A 221 14.07 -6.72 4.78
CA ILE A 221 14.52 -6.52 3.40
C ILE A 221 13.31 -6.73 2.49
N SER A 222 12.93 -5.67 1.78
CA SER A 222 11.88 -5.72 0.76
C SER A 222 12.48 -6.08 -0.57
N LEU A 223 11.91 -7.09 -1.24
CA LEU A 223 12.30 -7.52 -2.57
C LEU A 223 11.12 -7.44 -3.54
N GLY A 224 11.45 -7.13 -4.80
CA GLY A 224 10.46 -7.03 -5.86
C GLY A 224 9.65 -5.74 -5.81
N ARG A 225 9.03 -5.44 -6.94
CA ARG A 225 8.16 -4.27 -7.18
C ARG A 225 7.44 -4.46 -8.51
N ASP A 226 6.62 -3.49 -8.88
CA ASP A 226 6.05 -3.39 -10.21
C ASP A 226 7.13 -3.46 -11.30
N GLY A 227 6.96 -4.39 -12.23
CA GLY A 227 7.95 -4.73 -13.27
C GLY A 227 9.04 -5.72 -12.84
N LEU A 228 9.06 -6.15 -11.58
CA LEU A 228 9.97 -7.16 -11.03
C LEU A 228 9.24 -8.06 -10.04
N ASP A 229 8.53 -9.06 -10.55
CA ASP A 229 7.90 -10.08 -9.72
C ASP A 229 8.92 -11.18 -9.36
N LEU A 230 9.08 -11.41 -8.07
CA LEU A 230 10.00 -12.40 -7.50
C LEU A 230 9.27 -13.45 -6.66
N THR A 231 7.94 -13.42 -6.63
CA THR A 231 7.15 -14.24 -5.70
C THR A 231 7.25 -15.74 -5.98
N ASP A 232 7.47 -16.12 -7.25
CA ASP A 232 7.69 -17.51 -7.67
C ASP A 232 9.16 -17.97 -7.63
N GLN A 233 10.09 -17.11 -7.19
CA GLN A 233 11.50 -17.51 -7.07
C GLN A 233 11.70 -18.49 -5.88
N PRO A 234 12.62 -19.46 -6.00
CA PRO A 234 13.03 -20.32 -4.89
C PRO A 234 13.55 -19.54 -3.68
N ASP A 235 13.28 -20.05 -2.47
CA ASP A 235 13.66 -19.43 -1.19
C ASP A 235 15.16 -19.15 -1.09
N ASP A 236 15.99 -20.15 -1.39
CA ASP A 236 17.45 -20.08 -1.33
C ASP A 236 17.99 -18.98 -2.25
N LYS A 237 17.44 -18.87 -3.47
CA LYS A 237 17.82 -17.83 -4.43
C LYS A 237 17.45 -16.43 -3.93
N LEU A 238 16.25 -16.27 -3.35
CA LEU A 238 15.80 -15.01 -2.76
C LEU A 238 16.68 -14.58 -1.58
N ILE A 239 16.98 -15.52 -0.68
CA ILE A 239 17.80 -15.27 0.51
C ILE A 239 19.23 -14.90 0.08
N ASN A 240 19.87 -15.72 -0.76
CA ASN A 240 21.25 -15.48 -1.20
C ASN A 240 21.39 -14.14 -1.96
N ALA A 241 20.44 -13.82 -2.86
CA ALA A 241 20.44 -12.54 -3.55
C ALA A 241 20.26 -11.36 -2.58
N ALA A 242 19.34 -11.47 -1.62
CA ALA A 242 19.11 -10.45 -0.61
C ALA A 242 20.35 -10.20 0.26
N LEU A 243 20.96 -11.26 0.78
CA LEU A 243 22.12 -11.17 1.66
C LEU A 243 23.33 -10.58 0.92
N SER A 244 23.57 -11.03 -0.31
CA SER A 244 24.66 -10.50 -1.15
C SER A 244 24.46 -9.02 -1.51
N GLU A 245 23.24 -8.65 -1.94
CA GLU A 245 22.93 -7.26 -2.32
C GLU A 245 22.96 -6.33 -1.11
N VAL A 246 22.33 -6.70 0.01
CA VAL A 246 22.39 -5.90 1.23
C VAL A 246 23.80 -5.83 1.78
N GLY A 247 24.56 -6.93 1.79
CA GLY A 247 25.95 -6.94 2.22
C GLY A 247 26.83 -5.96 1.42
N THR A 248 26.62 -5.89 0.11
CA THR A 248 27.25 -4.88 -0.75
C THR A 248 26.85 -3.45 -0.36
N HIS A 249 25.58 -3.21 -0.02
CA HIS A 249 25.10 -1.88 0.38
C HIS A 249 25.64 -1.41 1.74
N VAL A 250 25.79 -2.33 2.69
CA VAL A 250 26.26 -2.02 4.06
C VAL A 250 27.77 -2.21 4.24
N GLY A 251 28.45 -2.82 3.27
CA GLY A 251 29.90 -2.99 3.25
C GLY A 251 30.43 -4.14 4.10
N PHE A 252 29.59 -5.11 4.47
CA PHE A 252 30.01 -6.31 5.19
C PHE A 252 29.09 -7.50 4.89
N ASP A 253 29.59 -8.72 5.08
CA ASP A 253 28.84 -9.94 4.81
C ASP A 253 27.82 -10.22 5.92
N LEU A 254 26.55 -10.37 5.52
CA LEU A 254 25.47 -10.69 6.44
C LEU A 254 25.48 -12.19 6.78
N GLN A 255 25.62 -12.52 8.06
CA GLN A 255 25.54 -13.88 8.60
C GLN A 255 24.33 -13.99 9.54
N PRO A 256 23.11 -14.19 9.01
CA PRO A 256 21.92 -14.26 9.85
C PRO A 256 21.85 -15.58 10.63
N THR A 257 21.45 -15.49 11.89
CA THR A 257 21.16 -16.67 12.74
C THR A 257 19.77 -17.23 12.46
N GLU A 258 18.85 -16.35 12.08
CA GLU A 258 17.48 -16.69 11.75
C GLU A 258 16.97 -15.86 10.58
N TYR A 259 16.04 -16.43 9.83
CA TYR A 259 15.34 -15.73 8.78
C TYR A 259 13.88 -16.17 8.68
N ARG A 260 13.04 -15.25 8.20
CA ARG A 260 11.65 -15.51 7.82
C ARG A 260 11.36 -14.86 6.49
N LEU A 261 11.04 -15.68 5.50
CA LEU A 261 10.60 -15.24 4.18
C LEU A 261 9.07 -15.20 4.15
N THR A 262 8.49 -14.12 3.63
CA THR A 262 7.04 -13.97 3.44
C THR A 262 6.75 -13.42 2.04
N ARG A 263 5.84 -14.06 1.32
CA ARG A 263 5.46 -13.69 -0.04
C ARG A 263 4.09 -13.00 -0.04
N TRP A 264 3.98 -11.95 -0.83
CA TRP A 264 2.76 -11.16 -1.00
C TRP A 264 2.44 -11.02 -2.50
N PRO A 265 2.01 -12.11 -3.17
CA PRO A 265 1.66 -12.08 -4.58
C PRO A 265 0.48 -11.13 -4.81
N ALA A 266 0.58 -10.28 -5.83
CA ALA A 266 -0.45 -9.32 -6.23
C ALA A 266 -1.01 -8.46 -5.06
N ALA A 267 -0.21 -8.16 -4.04
CA ALA A 267 -0.68 -7.47 -2.84
C ALA A 267 -0.73 -5.94 -2.98
N PHE A 268 0.01 -5.34 -3.93
CA PHE A 268 0.14 -3.89 -4.07
C PHE A 268 -0.59 -3.39 -5.33
N PRO A 269 -1.79 -2.78 -5.21
CA PRO A 269 -2.48 -2.17 -6.34
C PRO A 269 -1.62 -1.10 -7.00
N GLN A 270 -1.49 -1.16 -8.32
CA GLN A 270 -0.69 -0.24 -9.11
C GLN A 270 -1.60 0.79 -9.79
N TYR A 271 -1.59 2.01 -9.25
CA TYR A 271 -2.41 3.10 -9.76
C TYR A 271 -1.83 3.63 -11.07
N ARG A 272 -2.26 3.07 -12.20
CA ARG A 272 -1.81 3.52 -13.53
C ARG A 272 -2.37 4.91 -13.87
N PRO A 273 -1.75 5.67 -14.80
CA PRO A 273 -2.33 6.91 -15.29
C PRO A 273 -3.83 6.77 -15.64
N GLY A 274 -4.65 7.72 -15.20
CA GLY A 274 -6.12 7.69 -15.28
C GLY A 274 -6.82 6.93 -14.15
N HIS A 275 -6.12 6.57 -13.06
CA HIS A 275 -6.66 5.74 -11.98
C HIS A 275 -7.92 6.32 -11.33
N ALA A 276 -7.86 7.58 -10.89
CA ALA A 276 -8.99 8.24 -10.25
C ALA A 276 -10.24 8.27 -11.15
N LYS A 277 -10.07 8.49 -12.47
CA LYS A 277 -11.17 8.46 -13.44
C LYS A 277 -11.79 7.07 -13.56
N ARG A 278 -10.96 6.01 -13.57
CA ARG A 278 -11.45 4.62 -13.59
C ARG A 278 -12.21 4.26 -12.33
N VAL A 279 -11.68 4.65 -11.15
CA VAL A 279 -12.36 4.44 -9.87
C VAL A 279 -13.72 5.12 -9.85
N LEU A 280 -13.81 6.38 -10.27
CA LEU A 280 -15.09 7.08 -10.37
C LEU A 280 -16.05 6.37 -11.34
N GLY A 281 -15.56 5.93 -12.50
CA GLY A 281 -16.37 5.17 -13.47
C GLY A 281 -16.93 3.87 -12.89
N ILE A 282 -16.12 3.14 -12.10
CA ILE A 282 -16.58 1.94 -11.39
C ILE A 282 -17.69 2.29 -10.39
N GLU A 283 -17.49 3.32 -9.56
CA GLU A 283 -18.48 3.73 -8.56
C GLU A 283 -19.80 4.19 -9.22
N THR A 284 -19.71 4.93 -10.33
CA THR A 284 -20.89 5.36 -11.10
C THR A 284 -21.61 4.16 -11.73
N ALA A 285 -20.88 3.25 -12.39
CA ALA A 285 -21.47 2.08 -13.03
C ALA A 285 -22.17 1.18 -11.99
N LEU A 286 -21.54 0.93 -10.84
CA LEU A 286 -22.17 0.16 -9.76
C LEU A 286 -23.40 0.87 -9.19
N ALA A 287 -23.37 2.18 -9.01
CA ALA A 287 -24.53 2.93 -8.52
C ALA A 287 -25.73 2.86 -9.49
N THR A 288 -25.49 2.71 -10.79
CA THR A 288 -26.53 2.59 -11.81
C THR A 288 -27.00 1.16 -12.00
N ASP A 289 -26.07 0.23 -12.24
CA ASP A 289 -26.38 -1.15 -12.65
C ASP A 289 -26.69 -2.06 -11.45
N ALA A 290 -26.04 -1.79 -10.31
CA ALA A 290 -26.12 -2.60 -9.10
C ALA A 290 -26.31 -1.74 -7.83
N PRO A 291 -27.41 -0.94 -7.72
CA PRO A 291 -27.63 -0.09 -6.55
C PRO A 291 -27.61 -0.91 -5.25
N GLY A 292 -26.81 -0.47 -4.27
CA GLY A 292 -26.60 -1.18 -3.01
C GLY A 292 -25.31 -2.02 -2.98
N ILE A 293 -24.60 -2.14 -4.09
CA ILE A 293 -23.22 -2.64 -4.13
C ILE A 293 -22.23 -1.47 -4.01
N PHE A 294 -21.34 -1.54 -3.03
CA PHE A 294 -20.28 -0.56 -2.79
C PHE A 294 -18.92 -1.22 -2.88
N VAL A 295 -17.88 -0.43 -3.18
CA VAL A 295 -16.49 -0.88 -3.21
C VAL A 295 -15.62 -0.02 -2.31
N CYS A 296 -14.67 -0.62 -1.60
CA CYS A 296 -13.71 0.13 -0.79
C CYS A 296 -12.39 -0.63 -0.61
N GLY A 297 -11.39 0.07 -0.06
CA GLY A 297 -10.11 -0.52 0.29
C GLY A 297 -8.96 -0.14 -0.65
N ALA A 298 -7.89 -0.91 -0.58
CA ALA A 298 -6.58 -0.52 -1.09
C ALA A 298 -6.50 -0.34 -2.61
N SER A 299 -7.43 -0.90 -3.39
CA SER A 299 -7.40 -0.81 -4.86
C SER A 299 -7.95 0.50 -5.42
N TYR A 300 -8.60 1.32 -4.59
CA TYR A 300 -9.39 2.46 -5.05
C TYR A 300 -8.71 3.78 -4.71
N LYS A 301 -8.96 4.36 -3.54
CA LYS A 301 -8.58 5.75 -3.20
C LYS A 301 -7.41 5.84 -2.20
N GLY A 302 -6.53 4.83 -2.16
CA GLY A 302 -5.31 4.85 -1.34
C GLY A 302 -4.99 3.50 -0.69
N ILE A 303 -3.71 3.11 -0.70
CA ILE A 303 -3.25 1.81 -0.20
C ILE A 303 -3.04 1.77 1.32
N GLY A 304 -2.72 2.93 1.91
CA GLY A 304 -2.35 3.01 3.33
C GLY A 304 -3.53 2.73 4.26
N ILE A 305 -3.23 2.21 5.46
CA ILE A 305 -4.23 1.92 6.50
C ILE A 305 -5.17 3.12 6.76
N PRO A 306 -4.67 4.38 6.92
CA PRO A 306 -5.57 5.52 7.13
C PRO A 306 -6.52 5.77 5.96
N ALA A 307 -6.06 5.59 4.71
CA ALA A 307 -6.89 5.75 3.53
C ALA A 307 -7.95 4.62 3.42
N CYS A 308 -7.59 3.39 3.81
CA CYS A 308 -8.56 2.29 3.87
C CYS A 308 -9.64 2.54 4.94
N ILE A 309 -9.26 3.03 6.12
CA ILE A 309 -10.20 3.40 7.19
C ILE A 309 -11.14 4.52 6.72
N GLN A 310 -10.59 5.57 6.10
CA GLN A 310 -11.41 6.66 5.57
C GLN A 310 -12.43 6.16 4.54
N GLN A 311 -12.00 5.31 3.60
CA GLN A 311 -12.88 4.72 2.60
C GLN A 311 -13.95 3.80 3.22
N ALA A 312 -13.59 3.03 4.26
CA ALA A 312 -14.54 2.20 4.99
C ALA A 312 -15.63 3.05 5.65
N ASN A 313 -15.25 4.15 6.31
CA ASN A 313 -16.19 5.10 6.92
C ASN A 313 -17.11 5.75 5.88
N SER A 314 -16.56 6.20 4.74
CA SER A 314 -17.39 6.74 3.65
C SER A 314 -18.34 5.70 3.05
N SER A 315 -17.91 4.44 2.94
CA SER A 315 -18.76 3.36 2.44
C SER A 315 -19.86 3.02 3.44
N ALA A 316 -19.58 2.98 4.74
CA ALA A 316 -20.57 2.79 5.78
C ALA A 316 -21.65 3.89 5.75
N GLN A 317 -21.25 5.16 5.58
CA GLN A 317 -22.20 6.27 5.39
C GLN A 317 -23.04 6.11 4.12
N GLY A 318 -22.43 5.67 3.02
CA GLY A 318 -23.13 5.37 1.77
C GLY A 318 -24.17 4.26 1.91
N VAL A 319 -23.80 3.17 2.59
CA VAL A 319 -24.70 2.06 2.91
C VAL A 319 -25.85 2.54 3.80
N ALA A 320 -25.54 3.24 4.89
CA ALA A 320 -26.54 3.72 5.83
C ALA A 320 -27.58 4.63 5.14
N LYS A 321 -27.12 5.56 4.31
CA LYS A 321 -27.99 6.40 3.48
C LYS A 321 -28.84 5.57 2.51
N TYR A 322 -28.28 4.55 1.89
CA TYR A 322 -28.97 3.69 0.93
C TYR A 322 -30.09 2.87 1.58
N ILE A 323 -29.83 2.26 2.75
CA ILE A 323 -30.81 1.44 3.48
C ILE A 323 -31.72 2.27 4.41
N GLY A 324 -31.54 3.60 4.46
CA GLY A 324 -32.40 4.50 5.22
C GLY A 324 -32.16 4.51 6.73
N VAL A 325 -30.94 4.23 7.20
CA VAL A 325 -30.57 4.28 8.62
C VAL A 325 -29.58 5.42 8.91
N VAL A 326 -29.62 5.93 10.15
CA VAL A 326 -28.67 6.96 10.63
C VAL A 326 -27.58 6.27 11.44
N LEU A 327 -26.31 6.51 11.10
CA LEU A 327 -25.18 6.05 11.91
C LEU A 327 -25.05 6.93 13.15
N SER A 328 -25.00 6.30 14.33
CA SER A 328 -24.67 6.92 15.61
C SER A 328 -23.18 7.21 15.74
#